data_AF-A0A7S2D4U9-F1
#
_entry.id   AF-A0A7S2D4U9-F1
#
_cell.length_a   1.000
_cell.length_b   1.000
_cell.length_c   1.000
_cell.angle_alpha   90.00
_cell.angle_beta   90.00
_cell.angle_gamma   90.00
#
_symmetry.space_group_name_H-M   'P 1'
#
loop_
_entity.id
_entity.type
_entity.pdbx_description
1 polymer ?
#
loop_
_entity_poly.entity_id
_entity_poly.type
_entity_poly.pdbx_seq_one_letter_code
_entity_poly.pdbx_strand_id
1 'polypeptide(L)'
;MVVNMFDCQDIEGDISVFKHTPALQQLYLSSHEITGNILVFQFTPALEQLILAHTRVKGDVSVFANHKNLEELNLHFCGFNIKGDVSVFESTSALKKCCLTMTNVTGNCLEFSLE
;
A
#
# COMPACT_ATOMS: atom_id res chain seq x y z
N MET A 1 13.71 4.43 7.14
CA MET A 1 14.31 4.45 5.78
C MET A 1 13.26 4.95 4.79
N VAL A 2 13.65 5.85 3.89
CA VAL A 2 12.75 6.44 2.89
C VAL A 2 13.25 6.06 1.50
N VAL A 3 12.35 5.59 0.64
CA VAL A 3 12.60 5.32 -0.78
C VAL A 3 11.55 6.07 -1.59
N ASN A 4 12.00 7.07 -2.36
CA ASN A 4 11.13 7.85 -3.23
C ASN A 4 11.62 7.74 -4.68
N MET A 5 10.78 7.16 -5.54
CA MET A 5 10.99 7.07 -6.98
C MET A 5 9.71 7.46 -7.74
N PHE A 6 8.84 8.28 -7.12
CA PHE A 6 7.53 8.61 -7.70
C PHE A 6 7.63 9.35 -9.04
N ASP A 7 8.65 10.21 -9.20
CA ASP A 7 8.86 11.01 -10.41
C ASP A 7 9.73 10.30 -11.47
N CYS A 8 10.19 9.08 -11.18
CA CYS A 8 11.01 8.31 -12.11
C CYS A 8 10.14 7.70 -13.22
N GLN A 9 10.47 8.01 -14.48
CA GLN A 9 9.65 7.62 -15.64
C GLN A 9 9.84 6.16 -16.09
N ASP A 10 10.99 5.56 -15.76
CA ASP A 10 11.40 4.25 -16.28
C ASP A 10 11.84 3.30 -15.14
N ILE A 11 11.03 3.20 -14.08
CA ILE A 11 11.26 2.21 -13.03
C ILE A 11 10.49 0.93 -13.32
N GLU A 12 11.19 -0.19 -13.26
CA GLU A 12 10.65 -1.54 -13.37
C GLU A 12 11.13 -2.39 -12.20
N GLY A 13 10.40 -3.47 -11.89
CA GLY A 13 10.85 -4.45 -10.91
C GLY A 13 9.72 -5.01 -10.05
N ASP A 14 10.12 -5.78 -9.04
CA ASP A 14 9.21 -6.47 -8.13
C ASP A 14 9.42 -5.99 -6.69
N ILE A 15 8.33 -5.60 -6.02
CA ILE A 15 8.35 -5.10 -4.63
C ILE A 15 8.85 -6.12 -3.60
N SER A 16 9.01 -7.40 -3.97
CA SER A 16 9.61 -8.43 -3.11
C SER A 16 11.02 -8.09 -2.63
N VAL A 17 11.73 -7.17 -3.30
CA VAL A 17 13.02 -6.63 -2.84
C VAL A 17 12.95 -6.05 -1.42
N PHE A 18 11.79 -5.56 -0.98
CA PHE A 18 11.60 -4.98 0.35
C PHE A 18 11.45 -6.01 1.48
N LYS A 19 11.47 -7.33 1.18
CA LYS A 19 11.31 -8.41 2.15
C LYS A 19 12.26 -8.32 3.35
N HIS A 20 13.47 -7.79 3.14
CA HIS A 20 14.50 -7.68 4.17
C HIS A 20 14.73 -6.24 4.63
N THR A 21 13.71 -5.39 4.54
CA THR A 21 13.79 -3.96 4.89
C THR A 21 12.88 -3.59 6.08
N PRO A 22 13.08 -4.18 7.28
CA PRO A 22 12.17 -3.96 8.41
C PRO A 22 12.10 -2.50 8.90
N ALA A 23 13.11 -1.70 8.57
CA ALA A 23 13.19 -0.26 8.88
C ALA A 23 12.63 0.65 7.76
N LEU A 24 12.01 0.10 6.72
CA LEU A 24 11.33 0.89 5.69
C LEU A 24 10.14 1.63 6.32
N GLN A 25 10.14 2.95 6.19
CA GLN A 25 9.12 3.85 6.73
C GLN A 25 8.28 4.46 5.62
N GLN A 26 8.91 4.85 4.52
CA GLN A 26 8.22 5.52 3.42
C GLN A 26 8.66 4.91 2.10
N LEU A 27 7.68 4.54 1.28
CA LEU A 27 7.89 4.01 -0.06
C LEU A 27 6.95 4.70 -1.05
N TYR A 28 7.52 5.35 -2.05
CA TYR A 28 6.80 6.01 -3.12
C TYR A 28 7.24 5.46 -4.47
N LEU A 29 6.37 4.70 -5.13
CA LEU A 29 6.57 4.13 -6.46
C LEU A 29 5.38 4.48 -7.33
N SER A 30 5.65 4.83 -8.59
CA SER A 30 4.61 5.06 -9.60
C SER A 30 5.10 4.62 -10.98
N SER A 31 4.68 3.44 -11.44
CA SER A 31 5.01 2.92 -12.77
C SER A 31 4.25 1.63 -13.05
N HIS A 32 3.78 1.48 -14.29
CA HIS A 32 3.08 0.29 -14.76
C HIS A 32 3.98 -0.95 -14.84
N GLU A 33 5.31 -0.79 -14.78
CA GLU A 33 6.27 -1.91 -14.81
C GLU A 33 6.69 -2.39 -13.41
N ILE A 34 6.13 -1.79 -12.35
CA ILE A 34 6.29 -2.29 -10.99
C ILE A 34 5.24 -3.35 -10.70
N THR A 35 5.70 -4.52 -10.26
CA THR A 35 4.90 -5.71 -9.99
C THR A 35 5.19 -6.27 -8.59
N GLY A 36 4.58 -7.41 -8.26
CA GLY A 36 4.82 -8.14 -7.01
C GLY A 36 3.59 -8.18 -6.09
N ASN A 37 3.73 -8.85 -4.95
CA ASN A 37 2.63 -9.06 -4.01
C ASN A 37 2.79 -8.18 -2.76
N ILE A 38 1.76 -7.40 -2.43
CA ILE A 38 1.75 -6.52 -1.24
C ILE A 38 1.92 -7.28 0.08
N LEU A 39 1.76 -8.61 0.08
CA LEU A 39 2.12 -9.47 1.22
C LEU A 39 3.56 -9.25 1.71
N VAL A 40 4.47 -8.77 0.86
CA VAL A 40 5.85 -8.42 1.26
C VAL A 40 5.88 -7.41 2.42
N PHE A 41 4.89 -6.52 2.53
CA PHE A 41 4.88 -5.48 3.55
C PHE A 41 4.58 -5.99 4.96
N GLN A 42 4.23 -7.28 5.13
CA GLN A 42 4.22 -7.93 6.45
C GLN A 42 5.61 -7.88 7.12
N PHE A 43 6.69 -7.76 6.33
CA PHE A 43 8.07 -7.68 6.80
C PHE A 43 8.55 -6.25 7.05
N THR A 44 7.71 -5.24 6.86
CA THR A 44 8.03 -3.82 7.01
C THR A 44 7.10 -3.16 8.04
N PRO A 45 7.20 -3.54 9.34
CA PRO A 45 6.28 -3.07 10.38
C PRO A 45 6.44 -1.58 10.72
N ALA A 46 7.54 -0.96 10.29
CA ALA A 46 7.81 0.47 10.49
C ALA A 46 7.19 1.37 9.41
N LEU A 47 6.42 0.83 8.45
CA LEU A 47 5.80 1.64 7.40
C LEU A 47 4.84 2.68 7.98
N GLU A 48 5.05 3.92 7.54
CA GLU A 48 4.28 5.11 7.83
C GLU A 48 3.56 5.61 6.58
N GLN A 49 4.20 5.55 5.41
CA GLN A 49 3.60 5.97 4.15
C GLN A 49 3.91 5.00 3.01
N LEU A 50 2.88 4.54 2.31
CA LEU A 50 2.99 3.63 1.19
C LEU A 50 2.18 4.15 0.00
N ILE A 51 2.87 4.58 -1.05
CA ILE A 51 2.28 5.01 -2.31
C ILE A 51 2.78 4.08 -3.42
N LEU A 52 1.87 3.28 -3.98
CA LEU A 52 2.11 2.35 -5.10
C LEU A 52 1.21 2.67 -6.29
N ALA A 53 0.93 3.96 -6.49
CA ALA A 53 0.14 4.51 -7.57
C ALA A 53 0.47 3.91 -8.94
N HIS A 54 -0.52 3.64 -9.79
CA HIS A 54 -0.28 3.24 -11.19
C HIS A 54 0.64 2.01 -11.36
N THR A 55 0.70 1.12 -10.37
CA THR A 55 1.50 -0.12 -10.45
C THR A 55 0.65 -1.33 -10.84
N ARG A 56 1.27 -2.48 -11.07
CA ARG A 56 0.59 -3.76 -11.34
C ARG A 56 0.74 -4.74 -10.18
N VAL A 57 0.80 -4.20 -8.97
CA VAL A 57 0.87 -4.99 -7.73
C VAL A 57 -0.43 -5.77 -7.51
N LYS A 58 -0.33 -6.85 -6.76
CA LYS A 58 -1.47 -7.72 -6.42
C LYS A 58 -1.46 -8.07 -4.94
N GLY A 59 -2.57 -8.60 -4.46
CA GLY A 59 -2.68 -9.14 -3.11
C GLY A 59 -3.89 -8.62 -2.37
N ASP A 60 -3.84 -8.78 -1.05
CA ASP A 60 -4.98 -8.52 -0.17
C ASP A 60 -4.60 -7.45 0.85
N VAL A 61 -5.45 -6.43 1.00
CA VAL A 61 -5.19 -5.30 1.93
C VAL A 61 -5.20 -5.73 3.40
N SER A 62 -5.66 -6.95 3.73
CA SER A 62 -5.53 -7.54 5.06
C SER A 62 -4.09 -7.57 5.60
N VAL A 63 -3.08 -7.52 4.73
CA VAL A 63 -1.66 -7.38 5.15
C VAL A 63 -1.43 -6.15 6.03
N PHE A 64 -2.24 -5.09 5.86
CA PHE A 64 -2.07 -3.82 6.56
C PHE A 64 -2.76 -3.76 7.93
N ALA A 65 -3.49 -4.79 8.34
CA ALA A 65 -4.25 -4.82 9.59
C ALA A 65 -3.43 -4.48 10.84
N ASN A 66 -2.14 -4.81 10.84
CA ASN A 66 -1.26 -4.62 12.00
C ASN A 66 -0.25 -3.48 11.84
N HIS A 67 -0.33 -2.69 10.76
CA HIS A 67 0.59 -1.56 10.52
C HIS A 67 0.14 -0.33 11.30
N LYS A 68 0.34 -0.37 12.62
CA LYS A 68 -0.11 0.66 13.57
C LYS A 68 0.42 2.08 13.31
N ASN A 69 1.51 2.19 12.56
CA ASN A 69 2.13 3.48 12.22
C ASN A 69 1.75 3.98 10.82
N LEU A 70 0.98 3.20 10.04
CA LEU A 70 0.64 3.56 8.67
C LEU A 70 -0.33 4.75 8.67
N GLU A 71 0.15 5.88 8.19
CA GLU A 71 -0.58 7.15 8.13
C GLU A 71 -1.17 7.41 6.75
N GLU A 72 -0.50 6.94 5.68
CA GLU A 72 -0.94 7.14 4.31
C GLU A 72 -0.80 5.85 3.49
N LEU A 73 -1.91 5.39 2.92
CA LEU A 73 -1.95 4.27 1.98
C LEU A 73 -2.57 4.71 0.67
N ASN A 74 -1.81 4.61 -0.41
CA ASN A 74 -2.29 4.94 -1.74
C ASN A 74 -2.00 3.82 -2.74
N LEU A 75 -3.05 3.08 -3.10
CA LEU A 75 -3.04 2.00 -4.09
C LEU A 75 -3.88 2.36 -5.33
N HIS A 76 -4.04 3.66 -5.62
CA HIS A 76 -4.84 4.08 -6.77
C HIS A 76 -4.31 3.49 -8.08
N PHE A 77 -5.22 3.05 -8.94
CA PHE A 77 -4.88 2.50 -10.26
C PHE A 77 -3.89 1.32 -10.22
N CYS A 78 -3.89 0.53 -9.13
CA CYS A 78 -3.15 -0.74 -9.08
C CYS A 78 -3.83 -1.89 -9.88
N GLY A 79 -5.02 -1.63 -10.44
CA GLY A 79 -5.85 -2.61 -11.13
C GLY A 79 -6.64 -3.52 -10.19
N PHE A 80 -7.40 -4.45 -10.76
CA PHE A 80 -8.35 -5.30 -10.03
C PHE A 80 -7.72 -6.49 -9.29
N ASN A 81 -6.38 -6.55 -9.23
CA ASN A 81 -5.65 -7.62 -8.54
C ASN A 81 -5.39 -7.31 -7.05
N ILE A 82 -5.72 -6.10 -6.61
CA ILE A 82 -5.78 -5.72 -5.20
C ILE A 82 -7.21 -5.90 -4.72
N LYS A 83 -7.38 -6.72 -3.68
CA LYS A 83 -8.66 -7.10 -3.09
C LYS A 83 -8.63 -6.96 -1.58
N GLY A 84 -9.75 -7.29 -0.94
CA GLY A 84 -9.94 -7.29 0.50
C GLY A 84 -11.06 -6.34 0.86
N ASP A 85 -11.18 -6.03 2.14
CA ASP A 85 -12.27 -5.21 2.67
C ASP A 85 -11.71 -4.02 3.47
N VAL A 86 -12.30 -2.83 3.32
CA VAL A 86 -11.85 -1.62 4.02
C VAL A 86 -12.00 -1.71 5.54
N SER A 87 -12.83 -2.61 6.07
CA SER A 87 -12.94 -2.87 7.52
C SER A 87 -11.61 -3.27 8.18
N VAL A 88 -10.63 -3.79 7.40
CA VAL A 88 -9.28 -4.06 7.91
C VAL A 88 -8.65 -2.85 8.60
N PHE A 89 -8.95 -1.66 8.09
CA PHE A 89 -8.31 -0.43 8.52
C PHE A 89 -8.97 0.20 9.76
N GLU A 90 -10.09 -0.33 10.25
CA GLU A 90 -10.68 0.10 11.54
C GLU A 90 -9.68 -0.05 12.70
N SER A 91 -8.82 -1.07 12.60
CA SER A 91 -7.76 -1.34 13.57
C SER A 91 -6.48 -0.50 13.34
N THR A 92 -6.40 0.21 12.21
CA THR A 92 -5.24 1.01 11.79
C THR A 92 -5.43 2.47 12.21
N SER A 93 -5.40 2.73 13.52
CA SER A 93 -5.76 4.02 14.13
C SER A 93 -4.93 5.23 13.68
N ALA A 94 -3.77 5.03 13.04
CA ALA A 94 -2.92 6.11 12.56
C ALA A 94 -3.23 6.55 11.13
N LEU A 95 -4.05 5.78 10.39
CA LEU A 95 -4.32 6.04 8.98
C LEU A 95 -5.14 7.32 8.84
N LYS A 96 -4.58 8.31 8.15
CA LYS A 96 -5.18 9.65 7.91
C LYS A 96 -5.61 9.82 6.47
N LYS A 97 -5.01 9.06 5.55
CA LYS A 97 -5.27 9.15 4.12
C LYS A 97 -5.25 7.75 3.51
N CYS A 98 -6.30 7.45 2.76
CA CYS A 98 -6.42 6.19 2.04
C CYS A 98 -7.03 6.42 0.66
N CYS A 99 -6.37 5.94 -0.37
CA CYS A 99 -6.90 5.97 -1.74
C CYS A 99 -6.78 4.59 -2.37
N LEU A 100 -7.93 3.98 -2.64
CA LEU A 100 -8.05 2.62 -3.20
C LEU A 100 -8.83 2.63 -4.53
N THR A 101 -8.95 3.79 -5.17
CA THR A 101 -9.66 3.96 -6.44
C THR A 101 -9.06 3.04 -7.51
N MET A 102 -9.92 2.41 -8.32
CA MET A 102 -9.51 1.45 -9.35
C MET A 102 -8.77 0.22 -8.78
N THR A 103 -9.25 -0.28 -7.62
CA THR A 103 -8.93 -1.60 -7.08
C THR A 103 -10.20 -2.45 -6.94
N ASN A 104 -10.08 -3.70 -6.53
CA ASN A 104 -11.21 -4.59 -6.21
C ASN A 104 -11.42 -4.73 -4.69
N VAL A 105 -11.00 -3.73 -3.91
CA VAL A 105 -11.28 -3.66 -2.46
C VAL A 105 -12.75 -3.28 -2.27
N THR A 106 -13.42 -4.04 -1.40
CA THR A 106 -14.84 -3.87 -1.06
C THR A 106 -15.01 -3.25 0.32
N GLY A 107 -16.27 -3.10 0.73
CA GLY A 107 -16.64 -2.71 2.08
C GLY A 107 -17.29 -1.33 2.13
N ASN A 108 -17.78 -0.95 3.31
CA ASN A 108 -18.59 0.24 3.48
C ASN A 108 -17.71 1.45 3.84
N CYS A 109 -17.61 2.42 2.94
CA CYS A 109 -16.86 3.65 3.21
C CYS A 109 -17.40 4.48 4.39
N LEU A 110 -18.62 4.22 4.88
CA LEU A 110 -19.16 4.88 6.08
C LEU A 110 -18.48 4.38 7.37
N GLU A 111 -17.98 3.15 7.38
CA GLU A 111 -17.18 2.60 8.50
C GLU A 111 -15.74 3.16 8.45
N PHE A 112 -15.32 3.65 7.28
CA PHE A 112 -14.03 4.26 7.02
C PHE A 112 -14.15 5.80 7.07
N SER A 113 -14.51 6.34 8.23
CA SER A 113 -14.51 7.79 8.46
C SER A 113 -13.14 8.22 8.95
N LEU A 114 -12.31 8.75 8.05
CA LEU A 114 -11.10 9.50 8.42
C LEU A 114 -11.56 10.85 9.02
N GLU A 115 -11.57 10.96 10.34
CA GLU A 115 -11.76 12.25 11.03
C GLU A 115 -10.57 13.20 10.81
#